data_AF-A0A524PID3-F1
#
_entry.id   AF-A0A524PID3-F1
#
_cell.length_a   1.000
_cell.length_b   1.000
_cell.length_c   1.000
_cell.angle_alpha   90.00
_cell.angle_beta   90.00
_cell.angle_gamma   90.00
#
_symmetry.space_group_name_H-M   'P 1'
#
loop_
_entity.id
_entity.type
_entity.pdbx_description
1 polymer ?
#
loop_
_entity_poly.entity_id
_entity_poly.type
_entity_poly.pdbx_seq_one_letter_code
_entity_poly.pdbx_strand_id
1 'polypeptide(L)'
;MWRVVLDNTALTSALLNPTGKPARLLDYAFQGKLRLFTTDKMLHSEGKVLRQTAIRARHGLSDRDLSSFLADLPVLLCMVEGAGRKGSRSASSPEADLLTCATLSRADFLVTSARSSLHNVPQQGTQVVRADQLVRLIDHGA
;
A
#
# COMPACT_ATOMS: atom_id res chain seq x y z
N MET A 1 -5.73 -11.09 -13.42
CA MET A 1 -5.14 -10.94 -12.06
C MET A 1 -4.97 -9.47 -11.79
N TRP A 2 -5.57 -8.97 -10.71
CA TRP A 2 -5.63 -7.52 -10.46
C TRP A 2 -4.32 -6.97 -9.92
N ARG A 3 -3.92 -5.80 -10.43
CA ARG A 3 -2.72 -5.06 -10.06
C ARG A 3 -3.15 -3.92 -9.15
N VAL A 4 -2.67 -3.93 -7.92
CA VAL A 4 -3.18 -3.06 -6.86
C VAL A 4 -2.04 -2.30 -6.22
N VAL A 5 -2.22 -0.99 -6.04
CA VAL A 5 -1.34 -0.17 -5.19
C VAL A 5 -2.10 0.14 -3.90
N LEU A 6 -1.47 -0.12 -2.75
CA LEU A 6 -2.03 0.20 -1.44
C LEU A 6 -1.45 1.53 -0.94
N ASP A 7 -2.30 2.37 -0.36
CA ASP A 7 -1.79 3.45 0.47
C ASP A 7 -1.10 2.91 1.74
N ASN A 8 -0.13 3.67 2.22
CA ASN A 8 0.62 3.38 3.44
C ASN A 8 -0.31 3.24 4.68
N THR A 9 -1.36 4.05 4.76
CA THR A 9 -2.35 3.98 5.84
C THR A 9 -3.12 2.67 5.85
N ALA A 10 -3.37 2.05 4.69
CA ALA A 10 -4.04 0.77 4.53
C ALA A 10 -3.13 -0.35 5.02
N LEU A 11 -1.82 -0.26 4.75
CA LEU A 11 -0.82 -1.19 5.29
C LEU A 11 -0.69 -1.06 6.82
N THR A 12 -0.56 0.17 7.34
CA THR A 12 -0.63 0.42 8.79
C THR A 12 -1.93 -0.13 9.39
N SER A 13 -3.07 0.08 8.73
CA SER A 13 -4.38 -0.40 9.20
C SER A 13 -4.48 -1.91 9.19
N ALA A 14 -3.87 -2.59 8.22
CA ALA A 14 -3.77 -4.05 8.17
C ALA A 14 -2.97 -4.59 9.36
N LEU A 15 -1.85 -3.93 9.69
CA LEU A 15 -1.04 -4.29 10.86
C LEU A 15 -1.79 -4.09 12.18
N LEU A 16 -2.49 -2.95 12.31
CA LEU A 16 -3.24 -2.60 13.52
C LEU A 16 -4.55 -3.39 13.70
N ASN A 17 -5.11 -3.90 12.60
CA ASN A 17 -6.31 -4.72 12.61
C ASN A 17 -6.14 -5.89 11.62
N PRO A 18 -5.53 -7.01 12.08
CA PRO A 18 -5.26 -8.18 11.24
C PRO A 18 -6.51 -8.87 10.68
N THR A 19 -7.68 -8.61 11.26
CA THR A 19 -8.99 -9.11 10.77
C THR A 19 -9.72 -8.10 9.89
N GLY A 20 -9.14 -6.92 9.69
CA GLY A 20 -9.74 -5.81 8.97
C GLY A 20 -9.73 -6.02 7.45
N LYS A 21 -10.51 -5.19 6.74
CA LYS A 21 -10.55 -5.21 5.27
C LYS A 21 -9.17 -4.99 4.60
N PRO A 22 -8.30 -4.10 5.10
CA PRO A 22 -6.96 -3.96 4.54
C PRO A 22 -6.08 -5.21 4.72
N ALA A 23 -6.16 -5.90 5.87
CA ALA A 23 -5.42 -7.15 6.09
C ALA A 23 -5.88 -8.25 5.13
N ARG A 24 -7.19 -8.33 4.87
CA ARG A 24 -7.76 -9.26 3.89
C ARG A 24 -7.25 -9.04 2.46
N LEU A 25 -6.85 -7.81 2.09
CA LEU A 25 -6.18 -7.56 0.81
C LEU A 25 -4.76 -8.16 0.76
N LEU A 26 -4.05 -8.19 1.88
CA LEU A 26 -2.76 -8.88 1.99
C LEU A 26 -2.96 -10.40 1.86
N ASP A 27 -4.02 -10.95 2.48
CA ASP A 27 -4.36 -12.38 2.34
C ASP A 27 -4.64 -12.75 0.88
N TYR A 28 -5.37 -11.89 0.14
CA TYR A 28 -5.60 -12.12 -1.29
C TYR A 28 -4.31 -12.02 -2.12
N ALA A 29 -3.36 -11.17 -1.73
CA ALA A 29 -2.05 -11.13 -2.35
C ALA A 29 -1.29 -12.45 -2.13
N PHE A 30 -1.30 -12.94 -0.89
CA PHE A 30 -0.68 -14.21 -0.50
C PHE A 30 -1.33 -15.41 -1.21
N GLN A 31 -2.65 -15.38 -1.41
CA GLN A 31 -3.41 -16.38 -2.17
C GLN A 31 -3.25 -16.26 -3.69
N GLY A 32 -2.51 -15.26 -4.19
CA GLY A 32 -2.31 -15.02 -5.62
C GLY A 32 -3.52 -14.47 -6.37
N LYS A 33 -4.56 -13.99 -5.66
CA LYS A 33 -5.77 -13.39 -6.27
C LYS A 33 -5.52 -11.97 -6.78
N LEU A 34 -4.56 -11.28 -6.17
CA LEU A 34 -4.11 -9.95 -6.60
C LEU A 34 -2.59 -9.84 -6.47
N ARG A 35 -2.01 -8.84 -7.13
CA ARG A 35 -0.62 -8.43 -6.91
C ARG A 35 -0.57 -7.03 -6.36
N LEU A 36 0.15 -6.87 -5.26
CA LEU A 36 0.40 -5.59 -4.62
C LEU A 36 1.68 -4.97 -5.17
N PHE A 37 1.65 -3.67 -5.46
CA PHE A 37 2.80 -2.91 -5.95
C PHE A 37 3.14 -1.78 -4.98
N THR A 38 4.43 -1.49 -4.87
CA THR A 38 4.95 -0.40 -4.06
C THR A 38 6.25 0.14 -4.64
N THR A 39 6.78 1.21 -4.04
CA THR A 39 8.10 1.77 -4.36
C THR A 39 8.96 1.81 -3.10
N ASP A 40 10.29 1.89 -3.25
CA ASP A 40 11.21 2.05 -2.11
C ASP A 40 10.85 3.25 -1.23
N LYS A 41 10.43 4.35 -1.86
CA LYS A 41 10.05 5.58 -1.15
C LYS A 41 8.81 5.38 -0.28
N MET A 42 7.81 4.67 -0.79
CA MET A 42 6.59 4.35 -0.04
C MET A 42 6.90 3.46 1.17
N LEU A 43 7.70 2.40 0.98
CA LEU A 43 8.11 1.50 2.06
C LEU A 43 8.97 2.20 3.12
N HIS A 44 9.91 3.04 2.70
CA HIS A 44 10.72 3.82 3.63
C HIS A 44 9.87 4.80 4.45
N SER A 45 8.86 5.41 3.84
CA SER A 45 7.93 6.29 4.53
C SER A 45 7.05 5.52 5.52
N GLU A 46 6.58 4.34 5.14
CA GLU A 46 5.82 3.46 6.03
C GLU A 46 6.63 3.02 7.25
N GLY A 47 7.89 2.63 7.03
CA GLY A 47 8.78 2.25 8.12
C GLY A 47 8.98 3.37 9.15
N LYS A 48 8.88 4.65 8.75
CA LYS A 48 8.90 5.79 9.68
C LYS A 48 7.59 5.89 10.46
N VAL A 49 6.44 5.71 9.80
CA VAL A 49 5.11 5.76 10.43
C VAL A 49 4.97 4.67 11.48
N LEU A 50 5.32 3.42 11.15
CA LEU A 50 5.23 2.30 12.08
C LEU A 50 6.14 2.45 13.32
N ARG A 51 7.24 3.21 13.20
CA ARG A 51 8.14 3.50 14.32
C ARG A 51 7.65 4.66 15.21
N GLN A 52 6.63 5.41 14.81
CA GLN A 52 6.09 6.51 15.63
C GLN A 52 5.51 5.95 16.93
N THR A 53 5.78 6.61 18.05
CA THR A 53 5.40 6.14 19.40
C THR A 53 3.91 5.76 19.51
N ALA A 54 3.02 6.58 18.93
CA ALA A 54 1.58 6.34 18.96
C ALA A 54 1.15 5.09 18.19
N ILE A 55 1.81 4.77 17.07
CA ILE A 55 1.53 3.59 16.26
C ILE A 55 2.20 2.35 16.89
N ARG A 56 3.43 2.50 17.36
CA ARG A 56 4.20 1.47 18.08
C ARG A 56 3.47 0.93 19.30
N ALA A 57 2.88 1.82 20.10
CA ALA A 57 2.07 1.45 21.25
C ALA A 57 0.84 0.60 20.88
N ARG A 58 0.34 0.71 19.65
CA ARG A 58 -0.87 0.01 19.20
C ARG A 58 -0.59 -1.35 18.57
N HIS A 59 0.46 -1.48 17.76
CA HIS A 59 0.82 -2.79 17.18
C HIS A 59 1.67 -3.65 18.12
N GLY A 60 2.35 -3.05 19.12
CA GLY A 60 3.05 -3.79 20.18
C GLY A 60 4.27 -4.61 19.73
N LEU A 61 4.74 -4.41 18.50
CA LEU A 61 5.91 -5.13 17.96
C LEU A 61 7.20 -4.58 18.57
N SER A 62 8.15 -5.48 18.83
CA SER A 62 9.51 -5.06 19.14
C SER A 62 10.19 -4.44 17.91
N ASP A 63 11.28 -3.69 18.11
CA ASP A 63 12.02 -3.11 16.98
C ASP A 63 12.62 -4.17 16.05
N ARG A 64 12.93 -5.35 16.61
CA ARG A 64 13.38 -6.51 15.84
C ARG A 64 12.26 -7.07 14.98
N ASP A 65 11.08 -7.27 15.55
CA ASP A 65 9.93 -7.84 14.83
C ASP A 65 9.44 -6.88 13.75
N LEU A 66 9.39 -5.58 14.06
CA LEU A 66 9.05 -4.55 13.08
C LEU A 66 10.07 -4.49 11.94
N SER A 67 11.36 -4.59 12.25
CA SER A 67 12.40 -4.57 11.21
C SER A 67 12.36 -5.83 10.35
N SER A 68 12.02 -6.98 10.93
CA SER A 68 11.83 -8.24 10.18
C SER A 68 10.62 -8.14 9.26
N PHE A 69 9.48 -7.67 9.78
CA PHE A 69 8.27 -7.41 8.99
C PHE A 69 8.56 -6.47 7.80
N LEU A 70 9.24 -5.36 8.03
CA LEU A 70 9.60 -4.41 6.97
C LEU A 70 10.56 -5.01 5.94
N ALA A 71 11.42 -5.97 6.33
CA ALA A 71 12.32 -6.66 5.43
C ALA A 71 11.60 -7.71 4.56
N ASP A 72 10.47 -8.24 5.04
CA ASP A 72 9.64 -9.20 4.29
C ASP A 72 8.68 -8.51 3.31
N LEU A 73 8.33 -7.24 3.54
CA LEU A 73 7.42 -6.49 2.65
C LEU A 73 7.87 -6.46 1.18
N PRO A 74 9.14 -6.23 0.81
CA PRO A 74 9.60 -6.32 -0.59
C PRO A 74 9.43 -7.70 -1.23
N VAL A 75 9.31 -8.77 -0.44
CA VAL A 75 9.04 -10.13 -0.94
C VAL A 75 7.55 -10.30 -1.24
N LEU A 76 6.69 -9.72 -0.39
CA LEU A 76 5.24 -9.76 -0.54
C LEU A 76 4.71 -8.76 -1.59
N LEU A 77 5.45 -7.69 -1.83
CA LEU A 77 5.06 -6.58 -2.69
C LEU A 77 5.94 -6.55 -3.94
N CYS A 78 5.32 -6.44 -5.11
CA CYS A 78 6.03 -6.22 -6.36
C CYS A 78 6.63 -4.81 -6.36
N MET A 79 7.94 -4.74 -6.13
CA MET A 79 8.70 -3.49 -6.19
C MET A 79 8.71 -2.93 -7.60
N VAL A 80 8.38 -1.64 -7.72
CA VAL A 80 8.54 -0.89 -8.96
C VAL A 80 9.60 0.16 -8.72
N GLU A 81 10.57 0.23 -9.63
CA GLU A 81 11.55 1.31 -9.62
C GLU A 81 10.81 2.63 -9.83
N GLY A 82 10.64 3.38 -8.74
CA GLY A 82 10.10 4.73 -8.82
C GLY A 82 10.99 5.59 -9.71
N ALA A 83 10.42 6.56 -10.42
CA ALA A 83 11.13 7.49 -11.31
C ALA A 83 12.15 8.42 -10.59
N GLY A 84 12.57 8.10 -9.36
CA GLY A 84 13.65 8.74 -8.65
C GLY A 84 14.98 8.06 -8.97
N ARG A 85 15.71 8.56 -9.96
CA ARG A 85 17.18 8.45 -9.97
C ARG A 85 17.70 8.73 -8.55
N LYS A 86 18.60 7.88 -8.03
CA LYS A 86 19.39 8.13 -6.82
C LYS A 86 19.88 9.59 -6.83
N GLY A 87 19.19 10.50 -6.14
CA GLY A 87 19.56 11.92 -6.12
C GLY A 87 18.43 12.96 -6.17
N SER A 88 17.25 12.66 -6.75
CA SER A 88 16.16 13.66 -6.77
C SER A 88 15.33 13.58 -5.50
N ARG A 89 15.72 14.34 -4.47
CA ARG A 89 14.91 14.57 -3.25
C ARG A 89 13.78 15.57 -3.52
N SER A 90 13.13 15.51 -4.68
CA SER A 90 11.90 16.28 -4.86
C SER A 90 10.90 15.76 -3.82
N ALA A 91 10.42 16.64 -2.97
CA ALA A 91 9.41 16.32 -1.97
C ALA A 91 8.08 16.06 -2.68
N SER A 92 7.95 14.94 -3.39
CA SER A 92 6.68 14.49 -3.90
C SER A 92 5.78 14.12 -2.72
N SER A 93 4.53 14.56 -2.80
CA SER A 93 3.52 14.25 -1.79
C SER A 93 3.26 12.74 -1.75
N PRO A 94 2.77 12.19 -0.63
CA PRO A 94 2.37 10.78 -0.56
C PRO A 94 1.39 10.38 -1.66
N GLU A 95 0.49 11.30 -2.05
CA GLU A 95 -0.46 11.10 -3.13
C GLU A 95 0.22 11.03 -4.51
N ALA A 96 1.23 11.88 -4.77
CA ALA A 96 2.00 11.82 -6.00
C ALA A 96 2.83 10.52 -6.11
N ASP A 97 3.34 10.00 -4.99
CA ASP A 97 4.07 8.73 -4.96
C ASP A 97 3.13 7.56 -5.28
N LEU A 98 1.91 7.57 -4.73
CA LEU A 98 0.87 6.58 -5.03
C LEU A 98 0.49 6.58 -6.51
N LEU A 99 0.24 7.77 -7.08
CA LEU A 99 -0.06 7.94 -8.50
C LEU A 99 1.07 7.46 -9.41
N THR A 100 2.32 7.79 -9.03
CA THR A 100 3.51 7.35 -9.77
C THR A 100 3.62 5.82 -9.75
N CYS A 101 3.43 5.21 -8.58
CA CYS A 101 3.42 3.76 -8.44
C CYS A 101 2.30 3.12 -9.27
N ALA A 102 1.08 3.65 -9.21
CA ALA A 102 -0.05 3.17 -9.99
C ALA A 102 0.21 3.25 -11.50
N THR A 103 0.78 4.35 -11.96
CA THR A 103 1.12 4.55 -13.38
C THR A 103 2.20 3.57 -13.85
N LEU A 104 3.33 3.49 -13.13
CA LEU A 104 4.44 2.61 -13.50
C LEU A 104 4.05 1.13 -13.41
N SER A 105 3.23 0.78 -12.43
CA SER A 105 2.70 -0.56 -12.28
C SER A 105 1.50 -0.83 -13.18
N ARG A 106 0.96 0.11 -13.97
CA ARG A 106 -0.31 -0.08 -14.70
C ARG A 106 -1.38 -0.71 -13.80
N ALA A 107 -1.57 -0.13 -12.61
CA ALA A 107 -2.49 -0.65 -11.61
C ALA A 107 -3.94 -0.59 -12.12
N ASP A 108 -4.68 -1.66 -11.90
CA ASP A 108 -6.13 -1.68 -12.09
C ASP A 108 -6.82 -0.90 -10.96
N PHE A 109 -6.27 -1.00 -9.74
CA PHE A 109 -6.82 -0.36 -8.55
C PHE A 109 -5.76 0.38 -7.73
N LEU A 110 -6.13 1.56 -7.25
CA LEU A 110 -5.44 2.30 -6.21
C LEU A 110 -6.30 2.30 -4.96
N VAL A 111 -5.84 1.66 -3.88
CA VAL A 111 -6.60 1.55 -2.63
C VAL A 111 -6.20 2.67 -1.69
N THR A 112 -7.15 3.55 -1.39
CA THR A 112 -6.96 4.66 -0.47
C THR A 112 -7.81 4.50 0.79
N SER A 113 -7.30 5.03 1.89
CA SER A 113 -8.10 5.32 3.06
C SER A 113 -9.04 6.51 2.77
N ALA A 114 -10.23 6.51 3.39
CA ALA A 114 -11.44 7.22 2.94
C ALA A 114 -11.38 8.75 2.74
N ARG A 115 -10.24 9.41 3.01
CA ARG A 115 -10.04 10.87 2.89
C ARG A 115 -8.85 11.24 1.98
N SER A 116 -8.62 10.52 0.90
CA SER A 116 -7.64 10.95 -0.11
C SER A 116 -8.28 11.93 -1.10
N SER A 117 -7.54 12.98 -1.47
CA SER A 117 -7.94 13.93 -2.51
C SER A 117 -7.97 13.28 -3.91
N LEU A 118 -7.37 12.10 -4.03
CA LEU A 118 -7.24 11.31 -5.26
C LEU A 118 -8.56 10.78 -5.81
N HIS A 119 -9.65 10.76 -5.03
CA HIS A 119 -10.97 10.33 -5.52
C HIS A 119 -11.49 11.19 -6.68
N ASN A 120 -11.01 12.44 -6.81
CA ASN A 120 -11.43 13.36 -7.87
C ASN A 120 -10.41 13.47 -9.02
N VAL A 121 -9.32 12.71 -8.99
CA VAL A 121 -8.27 12.77 -10.02
C VAL A 121 -8.57 11.71 -11.09
N PRO A 122 -8.85 12.09 -12.36
CA PRO A 122 -9.00 11.13 -13.43
C PRO A 122 -7.69 10.37 -13.62
N GLN A 123 -7.72 9.05 -13.45
CA GLN A 123 -6.58 8.18 -13.74
C GLN A 123 -6.94 7.32 -14.95
N GLN A 124 -6.08 7.33 -15.97
CA GLN A 124 -6.32 6.53 -17.17
C GLN A 124 -6.17 5.04 -16.85
N GLY A 125 -7.30 4.35 -16.68
CA GLY A 125 -7.35 2.89 -16.48
C GLY A 125 -7.19 2.41 -15.04
N THR A 126 -6.86 3.28 -14.08
CA THR A 126 -6.76 2.92 -12.66
C THR A 126 -8.00 3.41 -11.90
N GLN A 127 -8.66 2.52 -11.16
CA GLN A 127 -9.79 2.86 -10.30
C GLN A 127 -9.34 3.15 -8.87
N VAL A 128 -9.69 4.32 -8.34
CA VAL A 128 -9.44 4.66 -6.93
C VAL A 128 -10.58 4.12 -6.08
N VAL A 129 -10.28 3.16 -5.20
CA VAL A 129 -11.27 2.46 -4.38
C VAL A 129 -10.84 2.43 -2.91
N ARG A 130 -11.80 2.18 -2.02
CA ARG A 130 -11.51 1.85 -0.63
C ARG A 130 -11.26 0.36 -0.47
N ALA A 131 -10.59 -0.02 0.63
CA ALA A 131 -10.25 -1.42 0.88
C ALA A 131 -11.50 -2.32 0.96
N ASP A 132 -12.58 -1.84 1.58
CA ASP A 132 -13.86 -2.56 1.67
C ASP A 132 -14.53 -2.75 0.31
N GLN A 133 -14.45 -1.75 -0.57
CA GLN A 133 -14.97 -1.84 -1.94
C GLN A 133 -14.19 -2.87 -2.74
N LEU A 134 -12.86 -2.86 -2.68
CA LEU A 134 -12.04 -3.84 -3.39
C LEU A 134 -12.28 -5.26 -2.88
N VAL A 135 -12.38 -5.46 -1.56
CA VAL A 135 -12.72 -6.77 -0.98
C VAL A 135 -14.04 -7.30 -1.53
N ARG A 136 -15.08 -6.45 -1.61
CA ARG A 136 -16.37 -6.84 -2.19
C ARG A 136 -16.26 -7.22 -3.67
N LEU A 137 -15.48 -6.48 -4.44
CA LEU A 137 -15.25 -6.79 -5.86
C LEU A 137 -14.58 -8.17 -6.02
N ILE A 138 -13.58 -8.49 -5.19
CA ILE A 138 -12.89 -9.79 -5.22
C ILE A 138 -13.84 -10.92 -4.79
N ASP A 139 -14.57 -10.71 -3.69
CA ASP A 139 -15.46 -11.74 -3.13
C ASP A 139 -16.68 -12.04 -4.04
N HIS A 140 -17.14 -11.07 -4.83
CA HIS A 140 -18.28 -11.24 -5.74
C HIS A 140 -17.89 -11.48 -7.22
N GLY A 141 -16.62 -11.30 -7.56
CA GLY A 141 -16.08 -11.47 -8.92
C GLY A 141 -15.35 -12.78 -9.16
N ALA A 142 -15.47 -13.75 -8.24
CA ALA A 142 -14.88 -15.09 -8.31
C ALA A 142 -15.96 -16.16 -8.53
#